data_AF-A0A1Y2LA35-F1
#
_entry.id   AF-A0A1Y2LA35-F1
#
_cell.length_a   1.000
_cell.length_b   1.000
_cell.length_c   1.000
_cell.angle_alpha   90.00
_cell.angle_beta   90.00
_cell.angle_gamma   90.00
#
_symmetry.space_group_name_H-M   'P 1'
#
loop_
_entity.id
_entity.type
_entity.pdbx_description
1 polymer ?
#
loop_
_entity_poly.entity_id
_entity_poly.type
_entity_poly.pdbx_seq_one_letter_code
_entity_poly.pdbx_strand_id
1 'polypeptide(L)'
;MIPSQAFKSAASGKSKRPRPAPFSIRLNPDERAYLERRAGKRPLGTYIRSRLLDGQGAARKAVKSPPQDYAALARILGMMGKSEQVSCLFLLLATAEAERIDMPEKERAALHEACCHIQEMRAALISALGLKS
;
A
#
# COMPACT_ATOMS: atom_id res chain seq x y z
N MET A 1 1.24 23.75 23.99
CA MET A 1 1.63 22.40 23.51
C MET A 1 2.41 22.58 22.20
N ILE A 2 3.74 22.55 22.28
CA ILE A 2 4.63 22.85 21.14
C ILE A 2 4.79 21.55 20.34
N PRO A 3 4.50 21.51 19.02
CA PRO A 3 4.73 20.31 18.23
C PRO A 3 6.23 19.97 18.22
N SER A 4 6.52 18.72 18.61
CA SER A 4 7.85 18.12 18.72
C SER A 4 8.70 18.38 17.47
N GLN A 5 9.92 18.87 17.68
CA GLN A 5 10.91 19.11 16.61
C GLN A 5 11.17 17.86 15.73
N ALA A 6 10.88 16.66 16.24
CA ALA A 6 10.98 15.42 15.50
C ALA A 6 10.08 15.37 14.25
N PHE A 7 8.93 16.07 14.26
CA PHE A 7 8.02 16.08 13.10
C PHE A 7 8.52 17.01 11.99
N LYS A 8 9.22 18.10 12.34
CA LYS A 8 9.78 19.04 11.35
C LYS A 8 11.04 18.49 10.66
N SER A 9 11.83 17.66 11.34
CA SER A 9 13.03 17.07 10.75
C SER A 9 12.71 15.95 9.74
N ALA A 10 11.57 15.27 9.88
CA ALA A 10 11.10 14.30 8.89
C ALA A 10 10.59 14.95 7.58
N ALA A 11 10.20 16.23 7.65
CA ALA A 11 9.68 17.00 6.51
C ALA A 11 10.78 17.73 5.71
N SER A 12 12.02 17.79 6.20
CA SER A 12 13.15 18.36 5.43
C SER A 12 13.61 17.37 4.37
N GLY A 13 12.85 17.32 3.27
CA GLY A 13 13.22 16.52 2.10
C GLY A 13 14.64 16.85 1.66
N LYS A 14 15.52 15.84 1.63
CA LYS A 14 16.88 15.95 1.09
C LYS A 14 16.80 16.67 -0.26
N SER A 15 17.62 17.71 -0.45
CA SER A 15 17.67 18.44 -1.73
C SER A 15 17.96 17.45 -2.85
N LYS A 16 17.01 17.31 -3.79
CA LYS A 16 17.19 16.41 -4.93
C LYS A 16 18.32 16.97 -5.77
N ARG A 17 19.43 16.23 -5.87
CA ARG A 17 20.50 16.53 -6.83
C ARG A 17 19.87 16.78 -8.21
N PRO A 18 20.28 17.82 -8.93
CA PRO A 18 19.73 18.11 -10.26
C PRO A 18 19.97 16.89 -11.15
N ARG A 19 18.89 16.37 -11.73
CA ARG A 19 18.99 15.26 -12.68
C ARG A 19 19.43 15.82 -14.03
N PRO A 20 20.29 15.13 -14.78
CA PRO A 20 20.60 15.54 -16.15
C PRO A 20 19.30 15.61 -16.96
N ALA A 21 19.21 16.61 -17.84
CA ALA A 21 18.08 16.78 -18.73
C ALA A 21 17.90 15.54 -19.63
N PRO A 22 16.68 15.21 -20.04
CA PRO A 22 16.43 14.11 -20.97
C PRO A 22 17.12 14.37 -22.31
N PHE A 23 17.63 13.31 -22.94
CA PHE A 23 18.15 13.37 -24.31
C PHE A 23 16.99 13.39 -25.31
N SER A 24 16.88 14.47 -26.08
CA SER A 24 15.85 14.66 -27.10
C SER A 24 16.42 14.37 -28.48
N ILE A 25 15.80 13.44 -29.21
CA ILE A 25 16.14 13.11 -30.60
C ILE A 25 14.95 13.47 -31.50
N ARG A 26 15.22 14.20 -32.59
CA ARG A 26 14.22 14.44 -33.64
C ARG A 26 14.16 13.21 -34.54
N LEU A 27 12.95 12.74 -34.83
CA LEU A 27 12.70 11.59 -35.68
C LEU A 27 11.74 12.01 -36.78
N ASN A 28 12.03 11.62 -38.01
CA ASN A 28 11.09 11.70 -39.11
C ASN A 28 9.97 10.66 -38.92
N PRO A 29 8.80 10.83 -39.57
CA PRO A 29 7.68 9.88 -39.46
C PRO A 29 8.08 8.44 -39.78
N ASP A 30 8.88 8.23 -40.82
CA ASP A 30 9.35 6.91 -41.26
C ASP A 30 10.30 6.26 -40.24
N GLU A 31 11.22 7.05 -39.68
CA GLU A 31 12.17 6.60 -38.66
C GLU A 31 11.43 6.23 -37.37
N ARG A 32 10.43 7.03 -36.99
CA ARG A 32 9.59 6.74 -35.83
C ARG A 32 8.80 5.45 -36.04
N ALA A 33 8.14 5.28 -37.19
CA ALA A 33 7.39 4.07 -37.50
C ALA A 33 8.29 2.83 -37.53
N TYR A 34 9.51 2.95 -38.06
CA TYR A 34 10.51 1.88 -38.03
C TYR A 34 10.89 1.48 -36.60
N LEU A 35 11.12 2.46 -35.72
CA LEU A 35 11.44 2.19 -34.32
C LEU A 35 10.26 1.62 -33.53
N GLU A 36 9.03 2.08 -33.80
CA GLU A 36 7.81 1.55 -33.18
C GLU A 36 7.58 0.08 -33.57
N ARG A 37 7.75 -0.27 -34.86
CA ARG A 37 7.70 -1.68 -35.32
C ARG A 37 8.72 -2.56 -34.60
N ARG A 38 9.95 -2.06 -34.42
CA ARG A 38 11.01 -2.78 -33.70
C ARG A 38 10.81 -2.83 -32.19
N ALA A 39 10.16 -1.83 -31.60
CA ALA A 39 9.87 -1.80 -30.17
C ALA A 39 8.76 -2.80 -29.78
N GLY A 40 7.84 -3.11 -30.70
CA GLY A 40 6.77 -4.07 -30.49
C GLY A 40 5.87 -3.66 -29.33
N LYS A 41 5.80 -4.48 -28.27
CA LYS A 41 5.00 -4.21 -27.05
C LYS A 41 5.70 -3.29 -26.04
N ARG A 42 6.96 -2.90 -26.28
CA ARG A 42 7.75 -2.08 -25.33
C ARG A 42 7.58 -0.59 -25.64
N PRO A 43 7.54 0.29 -24.63
CA PRO A 43 7.58 1.74 -24.85
C PRO A 43 8.83 2.14 -25.64
N LEU A 44 8.67 3.04 -26.62
CA LEU A 44 9.72 3.47 -27.54
C LEU A 44 11.00 3.93 -26.82
N GLY A 45 10.87 4.75 -25.76
CA GLY A 45 12.02 5.22 -24.98
C GLY A 45 12.77 4.09 -24.24
N THR A 46 12.06 3.05 -23.78
CA THR A 46 12.67 1.86 -23.17
C THR A 46 13.43 1.07 -24.23
N TYR A 47 12.85 0.90 -25.41
CA TYR A 47 13.50 0.22 -26.54
C TYR A 47 14.78 0.96 -26.99
N ILE A 48 14.68 2.27 -27.26
CA ILE A 48 15.82 3.11 -27.68
C ILE A 48 16.94 3.06 -26.62
N ARG A 49 16.60 3.21 -25.35
CA ARG A 49 17.57 3.14 -24.25
C ARG A 49 18.24 1.76 -24.15
N SER A 50 17.48 0.67 -24.35
CA SER A 50 18.04 -0.69 -24.31
C SER A 50 19.02 -0.96 -25.44
N ARG A 51 18.82 -0.35 -26.61
CA ARG A 51 19.71 -0.44 -27.77
C ARG A 51 20.93 0.48 -27.67
N LEU A 52 20.78 1.67 -27.08
CA LEU A 52 21.87 2.63 -26.93
C LEU A 52 22.84 2.29 -25.80
N LEU A 53 22.34 1.66 -24.74
CA LEU A 53 23.13 1.39 -23.54
C LEU A 53 23.52 -0.09 -23.38
N ASP A 54 23.14 -0.97 -24.31
CA ASP A 54 23.49 -2.41 -24.34
C ASP A 54 23.49 -3.10 -22.96
N GLY A 55 22.51 -2.77 -22.11
CA GLY A 55 22.39 -3.34 -20.75
C GLY A 55 23.34 -2.75 -19.69
N GLN A 56 24.24 -1.82 -20.04
CA GLN A 56 25.10 -1.10 -19.08
C GLN A 56 24.34 -0.09 -18.20
N GLY A 57 23.07 0.19 -18.50
CA GLY A 57 22.20 1.00 -17.66
C GLY A 57 21.40 0.14 -16.68
N ALA A 58 21.48 0.45 -15.38
CA ALA A 58 20.61 -0.17 -14.37
C ALA A 58 19.15 -0.14 -14.86
N ALA A 59 18.56 -1.32 -15.06
CA ALA A 59 17.18 -1.45 -15.47
C ALA A 59 16.32 -0.64 -14.51
N ARG A 60 15.51 0.28 -15.03
CA ARG A 60 14.58 1.05 -14.20
C ARG A 60 13.72 0.04 -13.47
N LYS A 61 13.77 0.03 -12.13
CA LYS A 61 12.96 -0.90 -11.32
C LYS A 61 11.53 -0.82 -11.84
N ALA A 62 11.01 -1.95 -12.33
CA ALA A 62 9.61 -2.05 -12.66
C ALA A 62 8.86 -1.62 -11.40
N VAL A 63 8.02 -0.59 -11.53
CA VAL A 63 7.09 -0.24 -10.46
C VAL A 63 6.19 -1.46 -10.35
N LYS A 64 6.37 -2.26 -9.29
CA LYS A 64 5.44 -3.34 -8.98
C LYS A 64 4.11 -2.65 -8.76
N SER A 65 3.22 -2.71 -9.74
CA SER A 65 1.83 -2.36 -9.51
C SER A 65 1.35 -3.24 -8.35
N PRO A 66 0.77 -2.66 -7.28
CA PRO A 66 0.19 -3.49 -6.24
C PRO A 66 -0.80 -4.46 -6.92
N PRO A 67 -0.77 -5.75 -6.57
CA PRO A 67 -1.73 -6.72 -7.10
C PRO A 67 -3.15 -6.17 -6.99
N GLN A 68 -4.01 -6.48 -7.96
CA GLN A 68 -5.41 -6.02 -8.03
C GLN A 68 -6.16 -6.24 -6.70
N ASP A 69 -5.77 -7.27 -5.95
CA ASP A 69 -6.33 -7.66 -4.66
C ASP A 69 -6.08 -6.66 -3.53
N TYR A 70 -5.03 -5.83 -3.61
CA TYR A 70 -4.70 -4.85 -2.55
C TYR A 70 -5.80 -3.80 -2.39
N ALA A 71 -6.44 -3.39 -3.48
CA ALA A 71 -7.56 -2.45 -3.42
C ALA A 71 -8.80 -3.08 -2.76
N ALA A 72 -9.05 -4.36 -3.01
CA ALA A 72 -10.14 -5.09 -2.37
C ALA A 72 -9.88 -5.27 -0.86
N LEU A 73 -8.67 -5.70 -0.49
CA LEU A 73 -8.26 -5.87 0.90
C LEU A 73 -8.28 -4.55 1.68
N ALA A 74 -7.80 -3.45 1.09
CA ALA A 74 -7.84 -2.13 1.71
C ALA A 74 -9.27 -1.63 1.92
N ARG A 75 -10.20 -1.91 0.98
CA ARG A 75 -11.62 -1.59 1.16
C ARG A 75 -12.24 -2.38 2.31
N ILE A 76 -11.96 -3.68 2.39
CA ILE A 76 -12.46 -4.53 3.50
C ILE A 76 -11.94 -4.01 4.83
N LEU A 77 -10.64 -3.75 4.95
CA LEU A 77 -10.04 -3.18 6.16
C LEU A 77 -10.67 -1.83 6.54
N GLY A 78 -10.91 -0.96 5.55
CA GLY A 78 -11.56 0.33 5.76
C GLY A 78 -13.02 0.22 6.20
N MET A 79 -13.79 -0.71 5.64
CA MET A 79 -15.16 -0.99 6.09
C MET A 79 -15.18 -1.54 7.51
N MET A 80 -14.25 -2.43 7.82
CA MET A 80 -14.13 -3.04 9.15
C MET A 80 -13.79 -2.01 10.23
N GLY A 81 -12.90 -1.05 9.93
CA GLY A 81 -12.60 0.06 10.84
C GLY A 81 -13.71 1.10 10.98
N LYS A 82 -14.65 1.17 10.02
CA LYS A 82 -15.86 2.01 10.12
C LYS A 82 -17.03 1.30 10.79
N SER A 83 -16.95 -0.02 10.95
CA SER A 83 -18.06 -0.80 11.50
C SER A 83 -18.19 -0.52 12.99
N GLU A 84 -19.35 0.01 13.38
CA GLU A 84 -19.73 0.19 14.78
C GLU A 84 -19.89 -1.16 15.50
N GLN A 85 -20.08 -2.26 14.78
CA GLN A 85 -20.29 -3.59 15.37
C GLN A 85 -19.07 -4.05 16.18
N VAL A 86 -17.85 -3.74 15.72
CA VAL A 86 -16.61 -4.07 16.44
C VAL A 86 -16.53 -3.28 17.75
N SER A 87 -16.87 -1.99 17.70
CA SER A 87 -16.90 -1.12 18.88
C SER A 87 -17.98 -1.57 19.88
N CYS A 88 -19.17 -1.94 19.40
CA CYS A 88 -20.26 -2.46 20.23
C CYS A 88 -19.89 -3.78 20.90
N LEU A 89 -19.27 -4.72 20.17
CA LEU A 89 -18.81 -5.99 20.72
C LEU A 89 -17.77 -5.79 21.84
N PHE A 90 -16.81 -4.88 21.62
CA PHE A 90 -15.81 -4.56 22.65
C PHE A 90 -16.45 -3.91 23.88
N LEU A 91 -17.36 -2.96 23.70
CA LEU A 91 -18.08 -2.33 24.81
C LEU A 91 -18.89 -3.36 25.60
N LEU A 92 -19.60 -4.25 24.90
CA LEU A 92 -20.40 -5.31 25.52
C LEU A 92 -19.51 -6.27 26.32
N LEU A 93 -18.34 -6.62 25.78
CA LEU A 93 -17.34 -7.43 26.50
C LEU A 93 -16.83 -6.70 27.74
N ALA A 94 -16.43 -5.44 27.62
CA ALA A 94 -15.93 -4.66 28.75
C ALA A 94 -16.98 -4.47 29.85
N THR A 95 -18.26 -4.30 29.49
CA THR A 95 -19.37 -4.25 30.45
C THR A 95 -19.65 -5.59 31.11
N ALA A 96 -19.52 -6.68 30.36
CA ALA A 96 -19.65 -8.02 30.90
C ALA A 96 -18.51 -8.28 31.89
N GLU A 97 -17.25 -8.01 31.51
CA GLU A 97 -16.06 -8.17 32.37
C GLU A 97 -16.14 -7.35 33.65
N ALA A 98 -16.74 -6.16 33.59
CA ALA A 98 -16.99 -5.33 34.76
C ALA A 98 -18.15 -5.81 35.66
N GLU A 99 -18.70 -7.01 35.41
CA GLU A 99 -19.87 -7.60 36.10
C GLU A 99 -21.10 -6.68 36.13
N ARG A 100 -21.20 -5.75 35.17
CA ARG A 100 -22.33 -4.79 35.09
C ARG A 100 -23.55 -5.38 34.40
N ILE A 101 -23.38 -6.55 33.80
CA ILE A 101 -24.42 -7.30 33.10
C ILE A 101 -24.32 -8.73 33.61
N ASP A 102 -25.45 -9.28 34.03
CA ASP A 102 -25.55 -10.71 34.33
C ASP A 102 -25.53 -11.49 33.01
N MET A 103 -24.42 -12.18 32.77
CA MET A 103 -24.14 -12.90 31.54
C MET A 103 -23.54 -14.26 31.90
N PRO A 104 -24.09 -15.37 31.38
CA PRO A 104 -23.57 -16.69 31.68
C PRO A 104 -22.16 -16.84 31.08
N GLU A 105 -21.28 -17.54 31.80
CA GLU A 105 -19.87 -17.72 31.43
C GLU A 105 -19.67 -18.28 30.01
N LYS A 106 -20.59 -19.12 29.54
CA LYS A 106 -20.56 -19.64 28.16
C LYS A 106 -20.71 -18.52 27.11
N GLU A 107 -21.60 -17.57 27.35
CA GLU A 107 -21.81 -16.44 26.44
C GLU A 107 -20.65 -15.43 26.51
N ARG A 108 -20.11 -15.21 27.71
CA ARG A 108 -18.90 -14.41 27.92
C ARG A 108 -17.70 -14.99 27.16
N ALA A 109 -17.49 -16.30 27.23
CA ALA A 109 -16.43 -16.98 26.50
C ALA A 109 -16.60 -16.85 24.97
N ALA A 110 -17.82 -17.06 24.46
CA ALA A 110 -18.13 -16.90 23.03
C ALA A 110 -17.89 -15.46 22.53
N LEU A 111 -18.19 -14.47 23.38
CA LEU A 111 -17.92 -13.07 23.08
C LEU A 111 -16.42 -12.73 23.04
N HIS A 112 -15.65 -13.28 23.99
CA HIS A 112 -14.18 -13.17 24.00
C HIS A 112 -13.58 -13.74 22.72
N GLU A 113 -14.03 -14.94 22.33
CA GLU A 113 -13.61 -15.62 21.12
C GLU A 113 -13.95 -14.81 19.85
N ALA A 114 -15.15 -14.23 19.78
CA ALA A 114 -15.54 -13.36 18.68
C ALA A 114 -14.63 -12.12 18.55
N CYS A 115 -14.30 -11.46 19.67
CA CYS A 115 -13.37 -10.34 19.68
C CYS A 115 -11.96 -10.75 19.23
N CYS A 116 -11.49 -11.92 19.67
CA CYS A 116 -10.20 -12.48 19.26
C CYS A 116 -10.16 -12.70 17.74
N HIS A 117 -11.17 -13.36 17.17
CA HIS A 117 -11.25 -13.61 15.72
C HIS A 117 -11.26 -12.31 14.90
N ILE A 118 -11.97 -11.28 15.35
CA ILE A 118 -11.98 -9.97 14.67
C ILE A 118 -10.57 -9.34 14.70
N GLN A 119 -9.86 -9.46 15.82
CA GLN A 119 -8.50 -8.94 15.94
C GLN A 119 -7.51 -9.69 15.05
N GLU A 120 -7.64 -11.01 14.95
CA GLU A 120 -6.85 -11.84 14.03
C GLU A 120 -7.12 -11.48 12.56
N MET A 121 -8.39 -11.34 12.18
CA MET A 121 -8.78 -10.89 10.84
C MET A 121 -8.15 -9.53 10.51
N ARG A 122 -8.17 -8.58 11.46
CA ARG A 122 -7.53 -7.27 11.31
C ARG A 122 -6.02 -7.39 11.11
N ALA A 123 -5.35 -8.20 11.92
CA ALA A 123 -3.91 -8.41 11.82
C ALA A 123 -3.53 -9.02 10.45
N ALA A 124 -4.26 -10.06 10.02
CA ALA A 124 -4.05 -10.71 8.72
C ALA A 124 -4.19 -9.74 7.54
N LEU A 125 -5.21 -8.86 7.57
CA LEU A 125 -5.41 -7.84 6.54
C LEU A 125 -4.29 -6.79 6.50
N ILE A 126 -3.82 -6.33 7.67
CA ILE A 126 -2.70 -5.38 7.79
C ILE A 126 -1.41 -6.00 7.23
N SER A 127 -1.12 -7.25 7.59
CA SER A 127 0.04 -7.98 7.09
C SER A 127 -0.03 -8.23 5.58
N ALA A 128 -1.19 -8.61 5.05
CA ALA A 128 -1.39 -8.83 3.61
C ALA A 128 -1.18 -7.55 2.79
N LEU A 129 -1.55 -6.38 3.33
CA LEU A 129 -1.31 -5.08 2.71
C LEU A 129 0.13 -4.58 2.85
N GLY A 130 0.98 -5.28 3.61
CA GLY A 130 2.36 -4.85 3.88
C GLY A 130 2.45 -3.60 4.74
N LEU A 131 1.38 -3.30 5.50
CA LEU A 131 1.37 -2.22 6.48
C LEU A 131 2.04 -2.72 7.76
N LYS A 132 2.82 -1.87 8.42
CA LYS A 132 3.41 -2.22 9.72
C LYS A 132 2.35 -1.98 10.81
N SER A 133 2.10 -2.98 11.66
CA SER A 133 1.29 -2.85 12.87
C SER A 133 2.00 -2.03 13.93
#